data_AF-A0A9P5ZQC0-F1
#
_entry.id   AF-A0A9P5ZQC0-F1
#
_cell.length_a   1.000
_cell.length_b   1.000
_cell.length_c   1.000
_cell.angle_alpha   90.00
_cell.angle_beta   90.00
_cell.angle_gamma   90.00
#
_symmetry.space_group_name_H-M   'P 1'
#
loop_
_entity.id
_entity.type
_entity.pdbx_description
1 polymer ?
#
loop_
_entity_poly.entity_id
_entity_poly.type
_entity_poly.pdbx_seq_one_letter_code
_entity_poly.pdbx_strand_id
1 'polypeptide(L)'
;MRKRRTVDSAVEVPKWYTEGAAKFSEVDWSVYGDQWFMLVNLWKGQEERYGYLSNVRPHPVPILHRPPQVGTWVKSARFFHCIPNIPDPMEFAEQWWAWWCAANPSWRVLDGSDALLKEGGGTLDGVAPPRPNGIVGAITALWWWQAVTPNSSIAINNWEEAVDDVSWVLKQLAEEDEGEPTEEQPLKQ
;
A
#
# COMPACT_ATOMS: atom_id res chain seq x y z
N MET A 1 0.78 -7.51 -32.58
CA MET A 1 0.80 -8.93 -32.16
C MET A 1 1.28 -9.04 -30.72
N ARG A 2 0.38 -9.00 -29.73
CA ARG A 2 0.71 -9.40 -28.35
C ARG A 2 0.54 -10.92 -28.26
N LYS A 3 1.61 -11.63 -27.88
CA LYS A 3 1.60 -13.08 -27.70
C LYS A 3 0.58 -13.45 -26.62
N ARG A 4 -0.32 -14.37 -26.93
CA ARG A 4 -1.16 -15.07 -25.94
C ARG A 4 -0.24 -15.66 -24.88
N ARG A 5 -0.46 -15.30 -23.61
CA ARG A 5 0.26 -15.88 -22.49
C ARG A 5 -0.53 -17.10 -22.01
N THR A 6 -0.30 -18.24 -22.65
CA THR A 6 -0.49 -19.54 -22.00
C THR A 6 0.80 -19.84 -21.24
N VAL A 7 0.78 -19.80 -19.90
CA VAL A 7 1.49 -20.76 -19.03
C VAL A 7 0.82 -20.69 -17.66
N ASP A 8 0.06 -21.74 -17.37
CA ASP A 8 -0.33 -22.19 -16.04
C ASP A 8 0.93 -22.69 -15.32
N SER A 9 1.70 -21.76 -14.75
CA SER A 9 2.74 -22.04 -13.76
C SER A 9 2.26 -21.41 -12.47
N ALA A 10 2.05 -22.23 -11.44
CA ALA A 10 1.76 -21.73 -10.10
C ALA A 10 2.77 -20.64 -9.75
N VAL A 11 2.29 -19.41 -9.58
CA VAL A 11 3.16 -18.29 -9.24
C VAL A 11 3.74 -18.56 -7.86
N GLU A 12 5.06 -18.67 -7.76
CA GLU A 12 5.74 -18.86 -6.48
C GLU A 12 5.50 -17.63 -5.60
N VAL A 13 4.91 -17.86 -4.42
CA VAL A 13 4.59 -16.80 -3.46
C VAL A 13 5.90 -16.27 -2.87
N PRO A 14 6.23 -14.98 -3.05
CA PRO A 14 7.49 -14.44 -2.57
C PRO A 14 7.59 -14.43 -1.04
N LYS A 15 8.79 -14.65 -0.53
CA LYS A 15 9.10 -14.61 0.90
C LYS A 15 8.70 -13.29 1.58
N TRP A 16 8.87 -12.15 0.91
CA TRP A 16 8.49 -10.85 1.47
C TRP A 16 6.97 -10.74 1.68
N TYR A 17 6.17 -11.38 0.83
CA TYR A 17 4.72 -11.39 0.97
C TYR A 17 4.31 -12.26 2.17
N THR A 18 4.82 -13.49 2.25
CA THR A 18 4.46 -14.41 3.34
C THR A 18 4.88 -13.88 4.70
N GLU A 19 6.08 -13.30 4.82
CA GLU A 19 6.55 -12.68 6.06
C GLU A 19 5.74 -11.44 6.45
N GLY A 20 5.46 -10.55 5.49
CA GLY A 20 4.64 -9.37 5.73
C GLY A 20 3.21 -9.73 6.13
N ALA A 21 2.57 -10.63 5.38
CA ALA A 21 1.24 -11.14 5.67
C ALA A 21 1.12 -11.77 7.06
N ALA A 22 2.11 -12.57 7.46
CA ALA A 22 2.14 -13.15 8.80
C ALA A 22 2.23 -12.03 9.86
N LYS A 23 3.21 -11.13 9.71
CA LYS A 23 3.45 -10.06 10.70
C LYS A 23 2.28 -9.12 10.86
N PHE A 24 1.63 -8.73 9.78
CA PHE A 24 0.47 -7.84 9.83
C PHE A 24 -0.78 -8.52 10.41
N SER A 25 -0.89 -9.84 10.31
CA SER A 25 -2.03 -10.61 10.85
C SER A 25 -1.82 -11.09 12.29
N GLU A 26 -0.58 -11.16 12.77
CA GLU A 26 -0.22 -11.58 14.14
C GLU A 26 -0.33 -10.45 15.18
N VAL A 27 -0.62 -9.21 14.75
CA VAL A 27 -0.75 -8.07 15.67
C VAL A 27 -1.96 -8.23 16.60
N ASP A 28 -1.90 -7.59 17.77
CA ASP A 28 -3.00 -7.60 18.74
C ASP A 28 -4.23 -6.87 18.17
N TRP A 29 -5.33 -7.59 18.03
CA TRP A 29 -6.59 -7.04 17.52
C TRP A 29 -7.09 -5.86 18.36
N SER A 30 -6.92 -5.91 19.68
CA SER A 30 -7.37 -4.84 20.58
C SER A 30 -6.58 -3.54 20.42
N VAL A 31 -5.39 -3.62 19.80
CA VAL A 31 -4.53 -2.47 19.53
C VAL A 31 -4.75 -1.93 18.12
N TYR A 32 -4.89 -2.80 17.11
CA TYR A 32 -4.96 -2.38 15.71
C TYR A 32 -6.38 -2.21 15.18
N GLY A 33 -7.37 -2.87 15.79
CA GLY A 33 -8.77 -2.74 15.43
C GLY A 33 -9.14 -3.26 14.03
N ASP A 34 -10.44 -3.31 13.77
CA ASP A 34 -11.02 -3.98 12.59
C ASP A 34 -10.55 -3.38 11.26
N GLN A 35 -10.34 -2.06 11.20
CA GLN A 35 -9.94 -1.36 9.99
C GLN A 35 -8.55 -1.82 9.49
N TRP A 36 -7.63 -2.09 10.41
CA TRP A 36 -6.32 -2.64 10.06
C TRP A 36 -6.44 -4.02 9.40
N PHE A 37 -7.24 -4.92 9.97
CA PHE A 37 -7.38 -6.26 9.41
C PHE A 37 -8.12 -6.23 8.07
N MET A 38 -9.07 -5.30 7.88
CA MET A 38 -9.67 -5.04 6.58
C MET A 38 -8.62 -4.60 5.56
N LEU A 39 -7.78 -3.61 5.90
CA LEU A 39 -6.67 -3.14 5.07
C LEU A 39 -5.74 -4.30 4.66
N VAL A 40 -5.32 -5.12 5.64
CA VAL A 40 -4.43 -6.26 5.39
C VAL A 40 -5.06 -7.28 4.45
N ASN A 41 -6.37 -7.55 4.57
CA ASN A 41 -7.08 -8.46 3.69
C ASN A 41 -7.22 -7.91 2.26
N LEU A 42 -7.52 -6.61 2.12
CA LEU A 42 -7.56 -5.94 0.81
C LEU A 42 -6.20 -6.02 0.11
N TRP A 43 -5.12 -5.75 0.85
CA TRP A 43 -3.77 -5.84 0.31
C TRP A 43 -3.41 -7.27 -0.13
N LYS A 44 -3.71 -8.29 0.69
CA LYS A 44 -3.48 -9.70 0.32
C LYS A 44 -4.19 -10.07 -0.98
N GLY A 45 -5.48 -9.73 -1.08
CA GLY A 45 -6.26 -9.98 -2.30
C GLY A 45 -5.68 -9.29 -3.53
N GLN A 46 -5.18 -8.05 -3.37
CA GLN A 46 -4.56 -7.31 -4.47
C GLN A 46 -3.25 -7.95 -4.96
N GLU A 47 -2.38 -8.35 -4.03
CA GLU A 47 -1.12 -9.02 -4.39
C GLU A 47 -1.36 -10.38 -5.06
N GLU A 48 -2.36 -11.13 -4.59
CA GLU A 48 -2.80 -12.39 -5.20
C GLU A 48 -3.30 -12.18 -6.64
N ARG A 49 -4.16 -11.19 -6.87
CA ARG A 49 -4.67 -10.81 -8.20
C ARG A 49 -3.54 -10.45 -9.17
N TYR A 50 -2.52 -9.74 -8.68
CA TYR A 50 -1.38 -9.34 -9.49
C TYR A 50 -0.27 -10.40 -9.60
N GLY A 51 -0.47 -11.59 -9.03
CA GLY A 51 0.52 -12.67 -9.05
C GLY A 51 1.84 -12.24 -8.41
N TYR A 52 1.76 -11.46 -7.33
CA TYR A 52 2.88 -10.98 -6.52
C TYR A 52 3.98 -10.22 -7.30
N LEU A 53 3.68 -9.80 -8.55
CA LEU A 53 4.49 -9.00 -9.48
C LEU A 53 6.01 -9.30 -9.45
N SER A 54 6.37 -10.55 -9.20
CA SER A 54 7.73 -11.00 -8.90
C SER A 54 8.71 -10.81 -10.08
N ASN A 55 8.17 -10.57 -11.27
CA ASN A 55 8.92 -10.48 -12.54
C ASN A 55 8.97 -9.07 -13.15
N VAL A 56 8.47 -8.04 -12.46
CA VAL A 56 8.51 -6.65 -12.97
C VAL A 56 9.63 -5.88 -12.28
N ARG A 57 10.48 -5.18 -13.05
CA ARG A 57 11.51 -4.31 -12.45
C ARG A 57 10.84 -3.36 -11.47
N PRO A 58 11.30 -3.23 -10.23
CA PRO A 58 10.72 -2.25 -9.32
C PRO A 58 10.90 -0.84 -9.93
N HIS A 59 9.83 -0.08 -10.14
CA HIS A 59 10.00 1.35 -10.37
C HIS A 59 10.43 1.99 -9.05
N PRO A 60 11.29 3.02 -9.08
CA PRO A 60 11.66 3.74 -7.88
C PRO A 60 10.39 4.32 -7.26
N VAL A 61 10.13 3.94 -6.01
CA VAL A 61 9.15 4.63 -5.15
C VAL A 61 9.51 6.12 -5.14
N PRO A 62 8.53 7.04 -5.08
CA PRO A 62 8.81 8.42 -4.74
C PRO A 62 9.70 8.47 -3.49
N ILE A 63 10.94 8.92 -3.65
CA ILE A 63 11.87 9.14 -2.53
C ILE A 63 11.45 10.38 -1.75
N LEU A 64 10.66 11.25 -2.38
CA LEU A 64 10.18 12.49 -1.83
C LEU A 64 9.37 12.23 -0.55
N HIS A 65 9.78 12.87 0.54
CA HIS A 65 9.20 12.78 1.90
C HIS A 65 9.16 11.39 2.56
N ARG A 66 9.65 10.33 1.91
CA ARG A 66 9.62 8.97 2.47
C ARG A 66 10.33 8.92 3.83
N PRO A 67 9.68 8.37 4.88
CA PRO A 67 10.32 8.19 6.18
C PRO A 67 11.64 7.40 6.03
N PRO A 68 12.75 7.86 6.64
CA PRO A 68 14.06 7.21 6.54
C PRO A 68 14.05 5.72 6.93
N GLN A 69 13.17 5.36 7.87
CA GLN A 69 12.92 4.01 8.35
C GLN A 69 12.46 3.09 7.20
N VAL A 70 11.52 3.56 6.37
CA VAL A 70 11.03 2.81 5.20
C VAL A 70 12.17 2.63 4.19
N GLY A 71 12.96 3.68 3.94
CA GLY A 71 14.12 3.60 3.06
C GLY A 71 15.17 2.58 3.53
N THR A 72 15.39 2.49 4.84
CA THR A 72 16.30 1.52 5.46
C THR A 72 15.75 0.09 5.36
N TRP A 73 14.45 -0.09 5.62
CA TRP A 73 13.78 -1.38 5.50
C TRP A 73 13.78 -1.93 4.06
N VAL A 74 13.58 -1.07 3.05
CA VAL A 74 13.72 -1.49 1.64
C VAL A 74 15.16 -1.96 1.36
N LYS A 75 16.17 -1.28 1.90
CA LYS A 75 17.58 -1.67 1.76
C LYS A 75 17.93 -2.95 2.52
N SER A 76 17.24 -3.27 3.61
CA SER A 76 17.44 -4.50 4.39
C SER A 76 16.68 -5.71 3.80
N ALA A 77 16.33 -5.66 2.51
CA ALA A 77 15.54 -6.68 1.84
C ALA A 77 14.17 -6.93 2.48
N ARG A 78 13.55 -5.87 3.04
CA ARG A 78 12.23 -5.89 3.67
C ARG A 78 12.15 -6.81 4.88
N PHE A 79 13.17 -6.78 5.74
CA PHE A 79 13.20 -7.60 6.94
C PHE A 79 12.12 -7.19 7.96
N PHE A 80 11.12 -8.03 8.17
CA PHE A 80 9.95 -7.74 9.03
C PHE A 80 10.12 -8.12 10.51
N HIS A 81 11.28 -8.63 10.94
CA HIS A 81 11.47 -9.06 12.32
C HIS A 81 11.91 -7.95 13.28
N CYS A 82 12.00 -6.70 12.81
CA CYS A 82 12.40 -5.57 13.62
C CYS A 82 11.54 -4.35 13.29
N ILE A 83 10.95 -3.75 14.32
CA ILE A 83 10.35 -2.43 14.24
C ILE A 83 11.49 -1.42 14.42
N PRO A 84 11.64 -0.44 13.51
CA PRO A 84 12.69 0.57 13.61
C PRO A 84 12.45 1.49 14.82
N ASN A 85 13.50 2.14 15.28
CA ASN A 85 13.36 3.18 16.30
C ASN A 85 12.58 4.38 15.73
N ILE A 86 11.41 4.65 16.31
CA ILE A 86 10.56 5.80 16.00
C ILE A 86 10.35 6.54 17.33
N PRO A 87 11.20 7.53 17.65
CA PRO A 87 11.16 8.19 18.95
C PRO A 87 9.97 9.14 19.10
N ASP A 88 9.50 9.73 18.00
CA ASP A 88 8.36 10.65 17.97
C ASP A 88 7.32 10.14 16.96
N PRO A 89 6.22 9.52 17.45
CA PRO A 89 5.13 9.08 16.58
C PRO A 89 4.41 10.20 15.84
N MET A 90 4.39 11.44 16.37
CA MET A 90 3.77 12.58 15.69
C MET A 90 4.62 13.04 14.52
N GLU A 91 5.94 13.18 14.71
CA GLU A 91 6.86 13.51 13.61
C GLU A 91 6.83 12.42 12.52
N PHE A 92 6.67 11.16 12.93
CA PHE A 92 6.50 10.05 11.98
C PHE A 92 5.18 10.14 11.22
N ALA A 93 4.09 10.53 11.88
CA ALA A 93 2.78 10.77 11.25
C ALA A 93 2.87 11.82 10.14
N GLU A 94 3.48 12.97 10.43
CA GLU A 94 3.66 14.08 9.48
C GLU A 94 4.49 13.64 8.27
N GLN A 95 5.59 12.92 8.51
CA GLN A 95 6.42 12.38 7.43
C GLN A 95 5.68 11.33 6.59
N TRP A 96 4.88 10.48 7.24
CA TRP A 96 4.07 9.48 6.55
C TRP A 96 3.04 10.14 5.64
N TRP A 97 2.30 11.14 6.13
CA TRP A 97 1.30 11.86 5.33
C TRP A 97 1.95 12.64 4.19
N ALA A 98 3.05 13.35 4.44
CA ALA A 98 3.77 14.05 3.38
C ALA A 98 4.25 13.10 2.27
N TRP A 99 4.72 11.90 2.63
CA TRP A 99 5.09 10.86 1.68
C TRP A 99 3.89 10.29 0.94
N TRP A 100 2.80 9.98 1.65
CA TRP A 100 1.59 9.43 1.07
C TRP A 100 0.94 10.41 0.10
N CYS A 101 0.80 11.68 0.46
CA CYS A 101 0.31 12.74 -0.41
C CYS A 101 1.17 12.89 -1.67
N ALA A 102 2.51 12.83 -1.54
CA ALA A 102 3.41 12.89 -2.69
C ALA A 102 3.34 11.65 -3.60
N ALA A 103 2.88 10.51 -3.09
CA ALA A 103 2.63 9.30 -3.86
C ALA A 103 1.28 9.32 -4.59
N ASN A 104 0.37 10.20 -4.18
CA ASN A 104 -0.97 10.30 -4.73
C ASN A 104 -1.04 11.18 -5.98
N PRO A 105 -1.97 10.91 -6.93
CA PRO A 105 -2.17 11.78 -8.06
C PRO A 105 -2.66 13.16 -7.60
N SER A 106 -2.31 14.20 -8.35
CA SER A 106 -2.58 15.60 -7.96
C SER A 106 -4.07 15.90 -7.77
N TRP A 107 -4.98 15.17 -8.42
CA TRP A 107 -6.41 15.36 -8.23
C TRP A 107 -6.89 14.92 -6.84
N ARG A 108 -6.15 14.05 -6.13
CA ARG A 108 -6.44 13.68 -4.74
C ARG A 108 -5.88 14.68 -3.74
N VAL A 109 -4.87 15.46 -4.11
CA VAL A 109 -4.19 16.37 -3.20
C VAL A 109 -4.89 17.73 -3.23
N LEU A 110 -5.49 18.14 -2.12
CA LEU A 110 -6.07 19.47 -2.00
C LEU A 110 -4.94 20.49 -1.76
N ASP A 111 -4.90 21.57 -2.52
CA ASP A 111 -3.90 22.62 -2.35
C ASP A 111 -3.90 23.15 -0.91
N GLY A 112 -2.77 22.95 -0.20
CA GLY A 112 -2.56 23.45 1.16
C GLY A 112 -3.20 22.63 2.29
N SER A 113 -3.60 21.38 2.04
CA SER A 113 -4.18 20.48 3.04
C SER A 113 -3.53 19.09 2.98
N ASP A 114 -3.30 18.49 4.14
CA ASP A 114 -2.85 17.08 4.27
C ASP A 114 -3.98 16.06 4.02
N ALA A 115 -5.22 16.53 3.85
CA ALA A 115 -6.36 15.69 3.50
C ALA A 115 -6.36 15.31 2.01
N LEU A 116 -6.54 14.01 1.75
CA LEU A 116 -6.73 13.46 0.42
C LEU A 116 -8.20 13.34 0.05
N LEU A 117 -8.55 13.80 -1.15
CA LEU A 117 -9.87 13.62 -1.71
C LEU A 117 -10.11 12.13 -2.02
N LYS A 118 -11.30 11.67 -1.66
CA LYS A 118 -11.84 10.33 -1.97
C LYS A 118 -12.89 10.40 -3.09
N GLU A 119 -13.04 11.56 -3.72
CA GLU A 119 -13.99 11.84 -4.77
C GLU A 119 -13.28 12.54 -5.93
N GLY A 120 -13.32 11.94 -7.11
CA GLY A 120 -12.68 12.46 -8.32
C GLY A 120 -12.66 11.40 -9.43
N GLY A 121 -12.92 11.80 -10.67
CA GLY A 121 -12.99 10.89 -11.83
C GLY A 121 -11.64 10.62 -12.51
N GLY A 122 -10.52 10.81 -11.81
CA GLY A 122 -9.18 10.59 -12.34
C GLY A 122 -8.64 9.20 -12.02
N THR A 123 -7.72 8.69 -12.84
CA THR A 123 -7.01 7.43 -12.57
C THR A 123 -6.07 7.55 -11.38
N LEU A 124 -5.82 6.43 -10.69
CA LEU A 124 -4.85 6.36 -9.58
C LEU A 124 -3.39 6.19 -10.06
N ASP A 125 -3.06 6.61 -11.28
CA ASP A 125 -1.80 6.36 -12.02
C ASP A 125 -0.49 6.76 -11.29
N GLY A 126 -0.57 7.48 -10.16
CA GLY A 126 0.57 7.78 -9.25
C GLY A 126 0.76 6.80 -8.09
N VAL A 127 -0.33 6.31 -7.50
CA VAL A 127 -0.30 5.29 -6.43
C VAL A 127 -0.18 3.88 -7.01
N ALA A 128 -0.63 3.74 -8.28
CA ALA A 128 -1.00 2.49 -8.90
C ALA A 128 -0.29 2.13 -10.22
N PRO A 129 1.03 2.35 -10.43
CA PRO A 129 1.73 1.36 -11.22
C PRO A 129 1.60 0.04 -10.45
N PRO A 130 1.15 -1.07 -11.06
CA PRO A 130 1.02 -2.37 -10.40
C PRO A 130 2.42 -2.84 -10.02
N ARG A 131 2.93 -2.38 -8.87
CA ARG A 131 4.31 -2.60 -8.43
C ARG A 131 4.35 -2.70 -6.91
N PRO A 132 4.96 -3.77 -6.37
CA PRO A 132 4.93 -4.13 -4.94
C PRO A 132 5.54 -3.14 -3.95
N ASN A 133 5.95 -1.93 -4.33
CA ASN A 133 6.83 -1.12 -3.47
C ASN A 133 6.21 0.14 -2.87
N GLY A 134 5.06 0.59 -3.38
CA GLY A 134 4.35 1.74 -2.79
C GLY A 134 3.51 1.30 -1.60
N ILE A 135 2.49 0.48 -1.87
CA ILE A 135 1.44 0.15 -0.90
C ILE A 135 1.97 -0.68 0.28
N VAL A 136 2.72 -1.76 0.04
CA VAL A 136 3.27 -2.55 1.16
C VAL A 136 4.22 -1.71 2.02
N GLY A 137 4.93 -0.74 1.45
CA GLY A 137 5.77 0.18 2.20
C GLY A 137 4.95 1.10 3.11
N ALA A 138 3.84 1.65 2.59
CA ALA A 138 2.88 2.44 3.36
C ALA A 138 2.26 1.61 4.50
N ILE A 139 1.80 0.39 4.20
CA ILE A 139 1.24 -0.55 5.20
C ILE A 139 2.29 -0.92 6.26
N THR A 140 3.53 -1.20 5.85
CA THR A 140 4.61 -1.51 6.80
C THR A 140 4.90 -0.33 7.73
N ALA A 141 4.88 0.89 7.20
CA ALA A 141 5.04 2.09 8.02
C ALA A 141 3.89 2.29 8.99
N LEU A 142 2.64 2.03 8.58
CA LEU A 142 1.47 2.03 9.46
C LEU A 142 1.56 0.96 10.56
N TRP A 143 2.09 -0.22 10.23
CA TRP A 143 2.35 -1.27 11.21
C TRP A 143 3.32 -0.77 12.29
N TRP A 144 4.44 -0.17 11.90
CA TRP A 144 5.39 0.36 12.88
C TRP A 144 4.80 1.50 13.71
N TRP A 145 4.10 2.41 13.05
CA TRP A 145 3.52 3.59 13.67
C TRP A 145 2.58 3.19 14.80
N GLN A 146 1.66 2.26 14.56
CA GLN A 146 0.76 1.80 15.61
C GLN A 146 1.49 1.08 16.74
N ALA A 147 2.48 0.24 16.41
CA ALA A 147 3.25 -0.50 17.41
C ALA A 147 3.99 0.40 18.41
N VAL A 148 4.36 1.63 18.01
CA VAL A 148 5.09 2.58 18.86
C VAL A 148 4.21 3.69 19.44
N THR A 149 2.94 3.76 19.05
CA THR A 149 2.04 4.86 19.43
C THR A 149 1.22 4.46 20.66
N PRO A 150 1.30 5.22 21.77
CA PRO A 150 0.40 5.02 22.89
C PRO A 150 -1.06 5.35 22.51
N ASN A 151 -2.02 4.56 22.99
CA ASN A 151 -3.46 4.77 22.73
C ASN A 151 -3.97 6.18 23.12
N SER A 152 -3.28 6.88 24.02
CA SER A 152 -3.64 8.25 24.43
C SER A 152 -3.04 9.35 23.55
N SER A 153 -2.23 9.00 22.55
CA SER A 153 -1.56 9.95 21.66
C SER A 153 -2.51 10.43 20.56
N ILE A 154 -2.50 11.72 20.22
CA ILE A 154 -3.25 12.26 19.07
C ILE A 154 -2.77 11.65 17.74
N ALA A 155 -1.55 11.11 17.70
CA ALA A 155 -1.03 10.37 16.56
C ALA A 155 -1.91 9.16 16.19
N ILE A 156 -2.68 8.62 17.15
CA ILE A 156 -3.58 7.48 16.90
C ILE A 156 -4.70 7.83 15.91
N ASN A 157 -5.28 9.02 16.03
CA ASN A 157 -6.36 9.45 15.14
C ASN A 157 -5.81 9.64 13.71
N ASN A 158 -4.61 10.18 13.59
CA ASN A 158 -3.92 10.33 12.30
C ASN A 158 -3.61 8.97 11.68
N TRP A 159 -3.30 7.96 12.51
CA TRP A 159 -3.06 6.60 12.06
C TRP A 159 -4.35 5.94 11.54
N GLU A 160 -5.48 6.10 12.24
CA GLU A 160 -6.78 5.58 11.81
C GLU A 160 -7.21 6.18 10.46
N GLU A 161 -7.06 7.50 10.29
CA GLU A 161 -7.32 8.19 9.02
C GLU A 161 -6.44 7.68 7.89
N ALA A 162 -5.16 7.39 8.19
CA ALA A 162 -4.22 6.84 7.23
C ALA A 162 -4.58 5.39 6.82
N VAL A 163 -4.98 4.55 7.77
CA VAL A 163 -5.48 3.19 7.50
C VAL A 163 -6.72 3.23 6.60
N ASP A 164 -7.66 4.14 6.88
CA ASP A 164 -8.86 4.31 6.07
C ASP A 164 -8.53 4.79 4.65
N ASP A 165 -7.59 5.72 4.49
CA ASP A 165 -7.20 6.21 3.16
C ASP A 165 -6.52 5.13 2.30
N VAL A 166 -5.57 4.37 2.87
CA VAL A 166 -4.93 3.27 2.15
C VAL A 166 -5.95 2.18 1.80
N SER A 167 -6.90 1.90 2.69
CA SER A 167 -8.00 0.96 2.43
C SER A 167 -8.89 1.43 1.28
N TRP A 168 -9.19 2.72 1.23
CA TRP A 168 -9.96 3.31 0.14
C TRP A 168 -9.22 3.15 -1.20
N VAL A 169 -7.92 3.43 -1.26
CA VAL A 169 -7.11 3.22 -2.48
C VAL A 169 -7.19 1.78 -2.95
N LEU A 170 -6.99 0.80 -2.05
CA LEU A 170 -7.03 -0.61 -2.41
C LEU A 170 -8.40 -1.05 -2.92
N LYS A 171 -9.49 -0.50 -2.37
CA LYS A 171 -10.85 -0.76 -2.87
C LYS A 171 -11.05 -0.22 -4.28
N GLN A 172 -10.61 1.02 -4.54
CA GLN A 172 -10.69 1.60 -5.88
C GLN A 172 -9.92 0.77 -6.91
N LEU A 173 -8.71 0.31 -6.57
CA LEU A 173 -7.92 -0.55 -7.46
C LEU A 173 -8.61 -1.88 -7.73
N ALA A 174 -9.21 -2.47 -6.70
CA ALA A 174 -9.97 -3.70 -6.85
C ALA A 174 -11.21 -3.51 -7.73
N GLU A 175 -11.89 -2.35 -7.68
CA GLU A 175 -13.03 -2.02 -8.53
C GLU A 175 -12.63 -1.73 -9.99
N GLU A 176 -11.53 -1.00 -10.21
CA GLU A 176 -10.98 -0.74 -11.54
C GLU A 176 -10.59 -2.04 -12.25
N ASP A 177 -9.96 -2.98 -11.53
CA ASP A 177 -9.58 -4.30 -12.06
C ASP A 177 -10.80 -5.15 -12.48
N GLU A 178 -11.92 -5.04 -11.77
CA GLU A 178 -13.17 -5.77 -12.08
C GLU A 178 -14.00 -5.07 -13.17
N GLY A 179 -13.78 -3.76 -13.34
CA GLY A 179 -14.53 -2.88 -14.23
C GLY A 179 -14.06 -2.84 -15.69
N GLU A 180 -12.91 -3.44 -16.05
CA GLU A 180 -12.48 -3.58 -17.45
C GLU A 180 -13.28 -4.69 -18.16
N PRO A 181 -14.21 -4.37 -19.08
CA PRO A 181 -14.78 -5.37 -19.97
C PRO A 181 -13.67 -5.80 -20.92
N THR A 182 -13.41 -7.10 -21.01
CA THR A 182 -12.56 -7.64 -22.08
C THR A 182 -13.16 -7.20 -23.42
N GLU A 183 -12.54 -6.23 -24.09
CA GLU A 183 -12.90 -5.88 -25.47
C GLU A 183 -12.69 -7.13 -26.35
N GLU A 184 -13.75 -7.92 -26.53
CA GLU A 184 -13.87 -8.84 -27.65
C GLU A 184 -13.82 -8.02 -28.93
N GLN A 185 -12.64 -7.94 -29.54
CA GLN A 185 -12.50 -7.38 -30.87
C GLN A 185 -13.36 -8.21 -31.84
N PRO A 186 -14.29 -7.59 -32.59
CA PRO A 186 -15.14 -8.33 -33.51
C PRO A 186 -14.29 -8.98 -34.60
N LEU A 187 -14.56 -10.27 -34.84
CA LEU A 187 -14.06 -11.03 -35.98
C LEU A 187 -14.35 -10.23 -37.26
N LYS A 188 -13.29 -9.71 -37.90
CA LYS A 188 -13.40 -9.24 -39.28
C LYS A 188 -13.58 -10.48 -40.15
N GLN A 189 -14.75 -10.56 -40.79
CA GLN A 189 -15.09 -11.52 -41.85
C GLN A 189 -14.18 -11.37 -43.07
#